data_AF-A0A6G9YZ18-F1
#
_entry.id   AF-A0A6G9YZ18-F1
#
_cell.length_a   1.000
_cell.length_b   1.000
_cell.length_c   1.000
_cell.angle_alpha   90.00
_cell.angle_beta   90.00
_cell.angle_gamma   90.00
#
_symmetry.space_group_name_H-M   'P 1'
#
loop_
_entity.id
_entity.type
_entity.pdbx_description
1 polymer ?
#
loop_
_entity_poly.entity_id
_entity_poly.type
_entity_poly.pdbx_seq_one_letter_code
_entity_poly.pdbx_strand_id
1 'polypeptide(L)'
;MSSTEPDRNRFVALPFTVVRKGYDRDEVRNYFDRFDAELRVTATDRDAAAAQARNLAAQLEDARDEIDELRKEVDRLSVPPTTAEGMSDRISRMLRLASDEASEVRAQAQAEAAEMISIAEQQATEMRGKYESLLGETKEKREALEIEFEQTLANARTEATKIVDAANAEADRVTKEADAKRKAAQQDFEVTMAERRTKLTRAMEDLEATSRAEAAQRIKDATDEANRLVTSANQSADRKIAHAKELAEEMRVLRGRVLAQLLGIRGQLDSVPAMLAAVNRESELLDGTPEPRSLSSKQSGNTRQKAIPEMKNDQEEIVDDERENAEISS
;
A
#
# COMPACT_ATOMS: atom_id res chain seq x y z
N MET A 1 5.30 -1.78 129.10
CA MET A 1 5.53 -0.33 129.29
C MET A 1 4.18 0.38 129.32
N SER A 2 4.07 1.50 130.03
CA SER A 2 2.88 2.37 130.12
C SER A 2 1.53 1.68 130.38
N SER A 3 1.19 1.50 131.66
CA SER A 3 -0.19 1.28 132.07
C SER A 3 -1.00 2.55 131.81
N THR A 4 -1.90 2.55 130.83
CA THR A 4 -2.97 3.56 130.76
C THR A 4 -4.13 3.11 131.65
N GLU A 5 -4.16 3.61 132.87
CA GLU A 5 -5.35 3.52 133.72
C GLU A 5 -6.53 4.23 133.01
N PRO A 6 -7.67 3.58 132.80
CA PRO A 6 -8.84 4.26 132.26
C PRO A 6 -9.40 5.21 133.32
N ASP A 7 -9.34 6.51 133.03
CA ASP A 7 -9.82 7.60 133.89
C ASP A 7 -11.25 7.34 134.39
N ARG A 8 -11.36 6.89 135.65
CA ARG A 8 -12.58 6.31 136.22
C ARG A 8 -13.67 7.33 136.54
N ASN A 9 -13.37 8.64 136.42
CA ASN A 9 -14.30 9.70 136.83
C ASN A 9 -14.73 10.60 135.67
N ARG A 10 -14.59 10.13 134.43
CA ARG A 10 -15.13 10.77 133.23
C ARG A 10 -16.65 10.63 133.22
N PHE A 11 -17.35 11.49 133.96
CA PHE A 11 -18.80 11.62 133.94
C PHE A 11 -19.27 11.76 132.49
N VAL A 12 -19.90 10.71 131.96
CA VAL A 12 -20.55 10.75 130.66
C VAL A 12 -21.70 11.74 130.78
N ALA A 13 -21.55 12.91 130.14
CA ALA A 13 -22.63 13.88 130.03
C ALA A 13 -23.77 13.22 129.25
N LEU A 14 -24.79 12.75 129.98
CA LEU A 14 -25.90 12.04 129.40
C LEU A 14 -26.62 12.96 128.40
N PRO A 15 -26.98 12.49 127.20
CA PRO A 15 -27.46 13.33 126.10
C PRO A 15 -28.95 13.68 126.27
N PHE A 16 -29.30 14.21 127.44
CA PHE A 16 -30.67 14.47 127.88
C PHE A 16 -30.91 15.96 128.12
N THR A 17 -31.99 16.49 127.54
CA THR A 17 -32.53 17.80 127.86
C THR A 17 -33.14 17.78 129.26
N VAL A 18 -33.13 18.94 129.95
CA VAL A 18 -33.61 19.07 131.33
C VAL A 18 -34.93 19.84 131.34
N VAL A 19 -36.04 19.12 131.44
CA VAL A 19 -37.39 19.69 131.46
C VAL A 19 -37.82 19.97 132.91
N ARG A 20 -37.85 21.26 133.26
CA ARG A 20 -38.40 21.84 134.50
C ARG A 20 -37.68 21.48 135.81
N LYS A 21 -37.48 20.18 136.12
CA LYS A 21 -36.79 19.66 137.33
C LYS A 21 -36.11 18.29 137.16
N GLY A 22 -36.04 17.73 135.95
CA GLY A 22 -35.35 16.47 135.69
C GLY A 22 -35.01 16.31 134.21
N TYR A 23 -34.30 15.23 133.86
CA TYR A 23 -34.10 14.85 132.46
C TYR A 23 -35.43 14.50 131.80
N ASP A 24 -35.55 14.73 130.49
CA ASP A 24 -36.72 14.29 129.74
C ASP A 24 -36.88 12.77 129.81
N ARG A 25 -38.09 12.33 130.16
CA ARG A 25 -38.38 10.92 130.46
C ARG A 25 -38.36 10.05 129.22
N ASP A 26 -38.75 10.62 128.08
CA ASP A 26 -38.88 9.89 126.83
C ASP A 26 -37.51 9.82 126.14
N GLU A 27 -36.68 10.87 126.23
CA GLU A 27 -35.26 10.81 125.86
C GLU A 27 -34.49 9.76 126.69
N VAL A 28 -34.68 9.75 128.02
CA VAL A 28 -34.08 8.74 128.91
C VAL A 28 -34.53 7.33 128.54
N ARG A 29 -35.82 7.13 128.25
CA ARG A 29 -36.34 5.82 127.84
C ARG A 29 -35.74 5.37 126.51
N ASN A 30 -35.74 6.24 125.51
CA ASN A 30 -35.17 5.98 124.18
C ASN A 30 -33.67 5.63 124.26
N TYR A 31 -32.91 6.27 125.15
CA TYR A 31 -31.50 5.94 125.39
C TYR A 31 -31.31 4.57 126.04
N PHE A 32 -32.13 4.19 127.03
CA PHE A 32 -32.05 2.85 127.62
C PHE A 32 -32.51 1.75 126.64
N ASP A 33 -33.57 1.98 125.86
CA ASP A 33 -33.99 1.03 124.81
C ASP A 33 -32.92 0.87 123.72
N ARG A 34 -32.22 1.96 123.36
CA ARG A 34 -31.06 1.94 122.47
C ARG A 34 -29.88 1.19 123.10
N PHE A 35 -29.56 1.45 124.37
CA PHE A 35 -28.44 0.80 125.06
C PHE A 35 -28.68 -0.71 125.25
N ASP A 36 -29.91 -1.13 125.59
CA ASP A 36 -30.30 -2.54 125.64
C ASP A 36 -30.23 -3.20 124.25
N ALA A 37 -30.51 -2.45 123.17
CA ALA A 37 -30.31 -2.94 121.80
C ALA A 37 -28.82 -3.07 121.44
N GLU A 38 -28.00 -2.06 121.72
CA GLU A 38 -26.54 -2.09 121.49
C GLU A 38 -25.86 -3.19 122.32
N LEU A 39 -26.32 -3.45 123.55
CA LEU A 39 -25.86 -4.56 124.39
C LEU A 39 -26.28 -5.93 123.84
N ARG A 40 -27.50 -6.06 123.31
CA ARG A 40 -27.96 -7.29 122.63
C ARG A 40 -27.18 -7.57 121.35
N VAL A 41 -26.89 -6.54 120.55
CA VAL A 41 -26.02 -6.67 119.37
C VAL A 41 -24.63 -7.12 119.81
N THR A 42 -24.00 -6.43 120.76
CA THR A 42 -22.67 -6.79 121.29
C THR A 42 -22.61 -8.22 121.86
N ALA A 43 -23.66 -8.68 122.54
CA ALA A 43 -23.76 -10.06 123.02
C ALA A 43 -23.90 -11.07 121.87
N THR A 44 -24.69 -10.74 120.85
CA THR A 44 -24.85 -11.56 119.63
C THR A 44 -23.53 -11.66 118.86
N ASP A 45 -22.83 -10.54 118.69
CA ASP A 45 -21.52 -10.47 118.01
C ASP A 45 -20.45 -11.26 118.78
N ARG A 46 -20.43 -11.15 120.12
CA ARG A 46 -19.55 -11.96 120.99
C ARG A 46 -19.83 -13.45 120.83
N ASP A 47 -21.10 -13.85 120.82
CA ASP A 47 -21.47 -15.28 120.77
C ASP A 47 -21.29 -15.86 119.35
N ALA A 48 -21.46 -15.04 118.31
CA ALA A 48 -21.05 -15.36 116.94
C ALA A 48 -19.53 -15.50 116.81
N ALA A 49 -18.74 -14.57 117.36
CA ALA A 49 -17.28 -14.67 117.38
C ALA A 49 -16.79 -15.88 118.19
N ALA A 50 -17.45 -16.22 119.31
CA ALA A 50 -17.16 -17.43 120.08
C ALA A 50 -17.52 -18.72 119.32
N ALA A 51 -18.58 -18.71 118.51
CA ALA A 51 -18.90 -19.82 117.62
C ALA A 51 -17.87 -19.95 116.48
N GLN A 52 -17.47 -18.84 115.84
CA GLN A 52 -16.40 -18.82 114.83
C GLN A 52 -15.07 -19.33 115.41
N ALA A 53 -14.69 -18.91 116.62
CA ALA A 53 -13.48 -19.38 117.29
C ALA A 53 -13.50 -20.89 117.58
N ARG A 54 -14.66 -21.47 117.94
CA ARG A 54 -14.83 -22.93 118.09
C ARG A 54 -14.72 -23.67 116.76
N ASN A 55 -15.35 -23.14 115.70
CA ASN A 55 -15.29 -23.74 114.37
C ASN A 55 -13.85 -23.72 113.80
N LEU A 56 -13.12 -22.63 114.01
CA LEU A 56 -11.70 -22.52 113.64
C LEU A 56 -10.81 -23.44 114.49
N ALA A 57 -11.13 -23.64 115.77
CA ALA A 57 -10.43 -24.59 116.62
C ALA A 57 -10.61 -26.04 116.13
N ALA A 58 -11.83 -26.42 115.75
CA ALA A 58 -12.11 -27.75 115.16
C ALA A 58 -11.37 -27.94 113.83
N GLN A 59 -11.44 -26.96 112.91
CA GLN A 59 -10.69 -27.02 111.64
C GLN A 59 -9.17 -27.11 111.84
N LEU A 60 -8.63 -26.53 112.91
CA LEU A 60 -7.21 -26.65 113.29
C LEU A 60 -6.89 -27.99 113.97
N GLU A 61 -7.87 -28.72 114.47
CA GLU A 61 -7.73 -30.07 115.02
C GLU A 61 -7.82 -31.10 113.88
N ASP A 62 -8.84 -31.01 113.02
CA ASP A 62 -9.00 -31.80 111.79
C ASP A 62 -7.72 -31.74 110.91
N ALA A 63 -7.21 -30.53 110.66
CA ALA A 63 -6.00 -30.33 109.85
C ALA A 63 -4.70 -30.78 110.53
N ARG A 64 -4.68 -30.92 111.87
CA ARG A 64 -3.53 -31.50 112.59
C ARG A 64 -3.53 -33.02 112.48
N ASP A 65 -4.70 -33.63 112.63
CA ASP A 65 -4.86 -35.08 112.48
C ASP A 65 -4.55 -35.51 111.04
N GLU A 66 -4.97 -34.73 110.02
CA GLU A 66 -4.58 -34.94 108.62
C GLU A 66 -3.05 -34.81 108.43
N ILE A 67 -2.41 -33.77 108.97
CA ILE A 67 -0.95 -33.58 108.89
C ILE A 67 -0.20 -34.74 109.56
N ASP A 68 -0.66 -35.22 110.73
CA ASP A 68 0.00 -36.30 111.45
C ASP A 68 -0.27 -37.68 110.84
N GLU A 69 -1.38 -37.90 110.14
CA GLU A 69 -1.58 -39.11 109.31
C GLU A 69 -0.71 -39.07 108.03
N LEU A 70 -0.65 -37.94 107.33
CA LEU A 70 0.24 -37.74 106.18
C LEU A 70 1.72 -37.93 106.57
N ARG A 71 2.13 -37.50 107.78
CA ARG A 71 3.47 -37.76 108.32
C ARG A 71 3.74 -39.25 108.52
N LYS A 72 2.81 -40.00 109.15
CA LYS A 72 2.94 -41.46 109.32
C LYS A 72 3.06 -42.17 107.98
N GLU A 73 2.32 -41.72 106.95
CA GLU A 73 2.43 -42.27 105.60
C GLU A 73 3.79 -41.94 104.96
N VAL A 74 4.26 -40.69 105.07
CA VAL A 74 5.58 -40.27 104.55
C VAL A 74 6.72 -41.03 105.25
N ASP A 75 6.66 -41.24 106.56
CA ASP A 75 7.64 -42.05 107.29
C ASP A 75 7.62 -43.51 106.81
N ARG A 76 6.42 -44.11 106.65
CA ARG A 76 6.22 -45.46 106.10
C ARG A 76 6.74 -45.61 104.67
N LEU A 77 6.73 -44.54 103.86
CA LEU A 77 7.24 -44.51 102.48
C LEU A 77 8.75 -44.19 102.39
N SER A 78 9.31 -43.51 103.40
CA SER A 78 10.71 -43.08 103.44
C SER A 78 11.65 -44.20 103.86
N VAL A 79 11.18 -45.13 104.71
CA VAL A 79 11.90 -46.36 105.03
C VAL A 79 11.93 -47.30 103.80
N PRO A 80 13.07 -47.93 103.44
CA PRO A 80 13.11 -48.91 102.37
C PRO A 80 12.08 -50.04 102.59
N PRO A 81 11.24 -50.39 101.60
CA PRO A 81 10.11 -51.30 101.81
C PRO A 81 10.58 -52.74 102.03
N THR A 82 10.70 -53.14 103.30
CA THR A 82 11.08 -54.50 103.73
C THR A 82 9.91 -55.49 103.71
N THR A 83 8.69 -55.03 103.42
CA THR A 83 7.48 -55.86 103.35
C THR A 83 6.93 -55.93 101.92
N ALA A 84 6.34 -57.08 101.56
CA ALA A 84 5.73 -57.29 100.24
C ALA A 84 4.56 -56.32 99.95
N GLU A 85 3.81 -55.94 100.99
CA GLU A 85 2.73 -54.98 100.91
C GLU A 85 3.25 -53.57 100.56
N GLY A 86 4.27 -53.06 101.27
CA GLY A 86 4.88 -51.76 100.98
C GLY A 86 5.58 -51.69 99.61
N MET A 87 6.13 -52.80 99.12
CA MET A 87 6.61 -52.89 97.74
C MET A 87 5.46 -52.82 96.73
N SER A 88 4.32 -53.48 97.02
CA SER A 88 3.14 -53.49 96.15
C SER A 88 2.47 -52.11 96.09
N ASP A 89 2.33 -51.41 97.22
CA ASP A 89 1.82 -50.03 97.28
C ASP A 89 2.68 -49.08 96.46
N ARG A 90 4.01 -49.20 96.56
CA ARG A 90 4.95 -48.35 95.81
C ARG A 90 4.88 -48.64 94.30
N ILE A 91 4.75 -49.90 93.90
CA ILE A 91 4.54 -50.28 92.49
C ILE A 91 3.20 -49.74 91.98
N SER A 92 2.12 -49.83 92.77
CA SER A 92 0.81 -49.27 92.43
C SER A 92 0.86 -47.76 92.18
N ARG A 93 1.50 -47.00 93.10
CA ARG A 93 1.70 -45.54 92.94
C ARG A 93 2.58 -45.21 91.73
N MET A 94 3.64 -45.98 91.49
CA MET A 94 4.56 -45.78 90.35
C MET A 94 3.88 -46.06 89.01
N LEU A 95 3.05 -47.12 88.93
CA LEU A 95 2.25 -47.43 87.75
C LEU A 95 1.17 -46.37 87.49
N ARG A 96 0.56 -45.82 88.55
CA ARG A 96 -0.38 -44.70 88.43
C ARG A 96 0.33 -43.45 87.91
N LEU A 97 1.44 -43.03 88.53
CA LEU A 97 2.21 -41.87 88.08
C LEU A 97 2.70 -42.02 86.63
N ALA A 98 3.19 -43.20 86.24
CA ALA A 98 3.58 -43.48 84.86
C ALA A 98 2.39 -43.51 83.89
N SER A 99 1.18 -43.86 84.35
CA SER A 99 -0.05 -43.78 83.55
C SER A 99 -0.57 -42.34 83.40
N ASP A 100 -0.40 -41.52 84.45
CA ASP A 100 -0.76 -40.11 84.44
C ASP A 100 0.22 -39.34 83.53
N GLU A 101 1.54 -39.55 83.68
CA GLU A 101 2.60 -39.01 82.81
C GLU A 101 2.45 -39.46 81.35
N ALA A 102 2.16 -40.75 81.10
CA ALA A 102 1.88 -41.24 79.74
C ALA A 102 0.57 -40.68 79.15
N SER A 103 -0.34 -40.14 79.98
CA SER A 103 -1.55 -39.45 79.52
C SER A 103 -1.26 -37.98 79.22
N GLU A 104 -0.43 -37.32 80.03
CA GLU A 104 0.07 -35.96 79.80
C GLU A 104 0.89 -35.88 78.51
N VAL A 105 1.86 -36.77 78.31
CA VAL A 105 2.67 -36.85 77.06
C VAL A 105 1.79 -37.09 75.83
N ARG A 106 0.71 -37.87 75.95
CA ARG A 106 -0.27 -38.06 74.85
C ARG A 106 -1.09 -36.81 74.59
N ALA A 107 -1.53 -36.11 75.63
CA ALA A 107 -2.29 -34.87 75.49
C ALA A 107 -1.43 -33.76 74.86
N GLN A 108 -0.16 -33.63 75.28
CA GLN A 108 0.80 -32.71 74.67
C GLN A 108 1.04 -33.05 73.20
N ALA A 109 1.36 -34.31 72.87
CA ALA A 109 1.59 -34.72 71.48
C ALA A 109 0.34 -34.53 70.58
N GLN A 110 -0.87 -34.66 71.14
CA GLN A 110 -2.12 -34.36 70.43
C GLN A 110 -2.31 -32.85 70.21
N ALA A 111 -1.95 -32.01 71.20
CA ALA A 111 -2.00 -30.56 71.07
C ALA A 111 -0.99 -30.04 70.02
N GLU A 112 0.26 -30.51 70.08
CA GLU A 112 1.32 -30.17 69.11
C GLU A 112 0.94 -30.63 67.69
N ALA A 113 0.34 -31.82 67.54
CA ALA A 113 -0.17 -32.29 66.25
C ALA A 113 -1.34 -31.44 65.72
N ALA A 114 -2.26 -31.02 66.60
CA ALA A 114 -3.38 -30.14 66.22
C ALA A 114 -2.90 -28.73 65.82
N GLU A 115 -1.90 -28.18 66.51
CA GLU A 115 -1.25 -26.92 66.14
C GLU A 115 -0.54 -27.04 64.78
N MET A 116 0.23 -28.11 64.56
CA MET A 116 0.91 -28.37 63.29
C MET A 116 -0.08 -28.49 62.11
N ILE A 117 -1.21 -29.18 62.31
CA ILE A 117 -2.29 -29.27 61.31
C ILE A 117 -2.91 -27.89 61.05
N SER A 118 -3.23 -27.13 62.10
CA SER A 118 -3.80 -25.78 61.96
C SER A 118 -2.88 -24.83 61.19
N ILE A 119 -1.57 -24.85 61.47
CA ILE A 119 -0.56 -24.07 60.73
C ILE A 119 -0.50 -24.51 59.26
N ALA A 120 -0.49 -25.82 58.99
CA ALA A 120 -0.45 -26.35 57.63
C ALA A 120 -1.72 -26.01 56.83
N GLU A 121 -2.91 -26.06 57.45
CA GLU A 121 -4.18 -25.67 56.82
C GLU A 121 -4.26 -24.17 56.54
N GLN A 122 -3.75 -23.33 57.44
CA GLN A 122 -3.62 -21.89 57.23
C GLN A 122 -2.69 -21.59 56.05
N GLN A 123 -1.48 -22.17 56.02
CA GLN A 123 -0.52 -22.00 54.92
C GLN A 123 -1.07 -22.52 53.59
N ALA A 124 -1.72 -23.68 53.57
CA ALA A 124 -2.37 -24.22 52.37
C ALA A 124 -3.53 -23.35 51.87
N THR A 125 -4.20 -22.61 52.76
CA THR A 125 -5.27 -21.68 52.40
C THR A 125 -4.71 -20.35 51.89
N GLU A 126 -3.68 -19.81 52.54
CA GLU A 126 -2.96 -18.61 52.08
C GLU A 126 -2.35 -18.83 50.68
N MET A 127 -1.69 -19.97 50.46
CA MET A 127 -1.12 -20.33 49.15
C MET A 127 -2.20 -20.52 48.08
N ARG A 128 -3.34 -21.14 48.40
CA ARG A 128 -4.48 -21.23 47.47
C ARG A 128 -4.99 -19.84 47.06
N GLY A 129 -5.20 -18.94 48.04
CA GLY A 129 -5.63 -17.56 47.75
C GLY A 129 -4.63 -16.78 46.89
N LYS A 130 -3.32 -16.95 47.12
CA LYS A 130 -2.27 -16.36 46.26
C LYS A 130 -2.34 -16.88 44.82
N TYR A 131 -2.49 -18.20 44.63
CA TYR A 131 -2.62 -18.77 43.28
C TYR A 131 -3.93 -18.39 42.59
N GLU A 132 -5.04 -18.28 43.33
CA GLU A 132 -6.32 -17.83 42.79
C GLU A 132 -6.27 -16.36 42.35
N SER A 133 -5.67 -15.48 43.16
CA SER A 133 -5.42 -14.07 42.79
C SER A 133 -4.53 -13.96 41.55
N LEU A 134 -3.43 -14.70 41.49
CA LEU A 134 -2.53 -14.71 40.33
C LEU A 134 -3.21 -15.28 39.07
N LEU A 135 -4.11 -16.25 39.22
CA LEU A 135 -4.90 -16.80 38.12
C LEU A 135 -6.00 -15.81 37.66
N GLY A 136 -6.53 -14.98 38.56
CA GLY A 136 -7.38 -13.84 38.23
C GLY A 136 -6.62 -12.81 37.41
N GLU A 137 -5.54 -12.26 37.97
CA GLU A 137 -4.68 -11.27 37.30
C GLU A 137 -4.19 -11.71 35.92
N THR A 138 -3.85 -12.99 35.74
CA THR A 138 -3.37 -13.51 34.45
C THR A 138 -4.48 -13.74 33.43
N LYS A 139 -5.73 -13.96 33.86
CA LYS A 139 -6.91 -13.90 32.98
C LYS A 139 -7.22 -12.47 32.57
N GLU A 140 -7.30 -11.54 33.53
CA GLU A 140 -7.58 -10.12 33.26
C GLU A 140 -6.56 -9.52 32.29
N LYS A 141 -5.25 -9.77 32.52
CA LYS A 141 -4.17 -9.33 31.62
C LYS A 141 -4.26 -9.98 30.23
N ARG A 142 -4.73 -11.23 30.14
CA ARG A 142 -4.97 -11.90 28.86
C ARG A 142 -6.16 -11.27 28.14
N GLU A 143 -7.31 -11.14 28.80
CA GLU A 143 -8.53 -10.59 28.22
C GLU A 143 -8.33 -9.14 27.74
N ALA A 144 -7.60 -8.32 28.51
CA ALA A 144 -7.18 -6.99 28.08
C ALA A 144 -6.28 -7.02 26.83
N LEU A 145 -5.28 -7.91 26.77
CA LEU A 145 -4.42 -8.06 25.59
C LEU A 145 -5.18 -8.60 24.37
N GLU A 146 -6.18 -9.46 24.57
CA GLU A 146 -7.03 -10.03 23.52
C GLU A 146 -7.93 -8.92 22.92
N ILE A 147 -8.51 -8.06 23.76
CA ILE A 147 -9.28 -6.86 23.36
C ILE A 147 -8.40 -5.84 22.62
N GLU A 148 -7.22 -5.49 23.15
CA GLU A 148 -6.30 -4.54 22.51
C GLU A 148 -5.78 -5.08 21.16
N PHE A 149 -5.56 -6.39 21.05
CA PHE A 149 -5.18 -7.04 19.80
C PHE A 149 -6.31 -7.03 18.77
N GLU A 150 -7.55 -7.33 19.16
CA GLU A 150 -8.71 -7.25 18.27
C GLU A 150 -8.95 -5.82 17.77
N GLN A 151 -8.87 -4.82 18.65
CA GLN A 151 -8.97 -3.40 18.27
C GLN A 151 -7.84 -3.01 17.31
N THR A 152 -6.59 -3.38 17.61
CA THR A 152 -5.43 -3.10 16.74
C THR A 152 -5.61 -3.75 15.36
N LEU A 153 -6.09 -4.99 15.31
CA LEU A 153 -6.33 -5.72 14.06
C LEU A 153 -7.52 -5.15 13.26
N ALA A 154 -8.59 -4.70 13.92
CA ALA A 154 -9.72 -4.03 13.29
C ALA A 154 -9.33 -2.67 12.70
N ASN A 155 -8.55 -1.88 13.44
CA ASN A 155 -8.00 -0.61 12.99
C ASN A 155 -7.05 -0.81 11.81
N ALA A 156 -6.09 -1.75 11.91
CA ALA A 156 -5.15 -2.05 10.84
C ALA A 156 -5.85 -2.55 9.55
N ARG A 157 -6.90 -3.37 9.67
CA ARG A 157 -7.75 -3.76 8.52
C ARG A 157 -8.47 -2.56 7.91
N THR A 158 -9.03 -1.68 8.74
CA THR A 158 -9.76 -0.49 8.28
C THR A 158 -8.85 0.48 7.53
N GLU A 159 -7.65 0.75 8.03
CA GLU A 159 -6.67 1.59 7.31
C GLU A 159 -6.12 0.90 6.06
N ALA A 160 -5.90 -0.41 6.08
CA ALA A 160 -5.49 -1.15 4.88
C ALA A 160 -6.55 -1.07 3.77
N THR A 161 -7.84 -1.22 4.10
CA THR A 161 -8.94 -1.02 3.14
C THR A 161 -8.95 0.41 2.59
N LYS A 162 -8.87 1.45 3.45
CA LYS A 162 -8.79 2.85 3.00
C LYS A 162 -7.62 3.12 2.04
N ILE A 163 -6.44 2.56 2.33
CA ILE A 163 -5.25 2.70 1.50
C ILE A 163 -5.44 2.02 0.14
N VAL A 164 -6.00 0.81 0.11
CA VAL A 164 -6.31 0.07 -1.13
C VAL A 164 -7.37 0.80 -1.96
N ASP A 165 -8.46 1.27 -1.33
CA ASP A 165 -9.54 1.99 -2.02
C ASP A 165 -9.05 3.33 -2.59
N ALA A 166 -8.22 4.07 -1.84
CA ALA A 166 -7.61 5.31 -2.31
C ALA A 166 -6.61 5.07 -3.47
N ALA A 167 -5.78 4.03 -3.38
CA ALA A 167 -4.84 3.66 -4.44
C ALA A 167 -5.58 3.21 -5.72
N ASN A 168 -6.65 2.43 -5.58
CA ASN A 168 -7.52 2.04 -6.69
C ASN A 168 -8.18 3.25 -7.33
N ALA A 169 -8.77 4.16 -6.55
CA ALA A 169 -9.42 5.37 -7.06
C ALA A 169 -8.45 6.30 -7.81
N GLU A 170 -7.21 6.43 -7.34
CA GLU A 170 -6.15 7.20 -7.99
C GLU A 170 -5.66 6.52 -9.28
N ALA A 171 -5.47 5.20 -9.27
CA ALA A 171 -5.13 4.44 -10.48
C ALA A 171 -6.24 4.57 -11.55
N ASP A 172 -7.51 4.54 -11.13
CA ASP A 172 -8.67 4.77 -11.99
C ASP A 172 -8.68 6.19 -12.56
N ARG A 173 -8.35 7.21 -11.75
CA ARG A 173 -8.25 8.62 -12.19
C ARG A 173 -7.14 8.79 -13.23
N VAL A 174 -5.93 8.30 -12.93
CA VAL A 174 -4.77 8.37 -13.83
C VAL A 174 -5.04 7.63 -15.14
N THR A 175 -5.71 6.47 -15.09
CA THR A 175 -6.10 5.72 -16.30
C THR A 175 -7.10 6.50 -17.16
N LYS A 176 -8.15 7.08 -16.55
CA LYS A 176 -9.15 7.90 -17.25
C LYS A 176 -8.52 9.16 -17.87
N GLU A 177 -7.59 9.80 -17.17
CA GLU A 177 -6.84 10.96 -17.70
C GLU A 177 -5.87 10.58 -18.82
N ALA A 178 -5.20 9.44 -18.74
CA ALA A 178 -4.35 8.92 -19.80
C ALA A 178 -5.15 8.60 -21.07
N ASP A 179 -6.32 7.96 -20.92
CA ASP A 179 -7.20 7.66 -22.06
C ASP A 179 -7.88 8.90 -22.64
N ALA A 180 -8.21 9.90 -21.83
CA ALA A 180 -8.68 11.19 -22.32
C ALA A 180 -7.58 11.89 -23.16
N LYS A 181 -6.34 11.91 -22.67
CA LYS A 181 -5.18 12.48 -23.40
C LYS A 181 -4.88 11.72 -24.70
N ARG A 182 -4.93 10.38 -24.69
CA ARG A 182 -4.79 9.54 -25.90
C ARG A 182 -5.87 9.86 -26.94
N LYS A 183 -7.14 9.97 -26.52
CA LYS A 183 -8.27 10.29 -27.41
C LYS A 183 -8.17 11.69 -28.00
N ALA A 184 -7.79 12.70 -27.20
CA ALA A 184 -7.55 14.06 -27.68
C ALA A 184 -6.43 14.09 -28.73
N ALA A 185 -5.25 13.53 -28.41
CA ALA A 185 -4.11 13.49 -29.33
C ALA A 185 -4.42 12.72 -30.64
N GLN A 186 -5.22 11.65 -30.57
CA GLN A 186 -5.70 10.93 -31.75
C GLN A 186 -6.63 11.80 -32.61
N GLN A 187 -7.57 12.53 -31.99
CA GLN A 187 -8.48 13.44 -32.70
C GLN A 187 -7.73 14.62 -33.35
N ASP A 188 -6.79 15.24 -32.62
CA ASP A 188 -5.95 16.32 -33.14
C ASP A 188 -5.09 15.83 -34.33
N PHE A 189 -4.55 14.61 -34.25
CA PHE A 189 -3.81 13.99 -35.34
C PHE A 189 -4.71 13.68 -36.55
N GLU A 190 -5.91 13.12 -36.34
CA GLU A 190 -6.88 12.84 -37.41
C GLU A 190 -7.31 14.12 -38.14
N VAL A 191 -7.61 15.19 -37.40
CA VAL A 191 -7.92 16.52 -37.98
C VAL A 191 -6.72 17.06 -38.76
N THR A 192 -5.52 17.04 -38.17
CA THR A 192 -4.29 17.53 -38.82
C THR A 192 -3.96 16.75 -40.10
N MET A 193 -4.15 15.43 -40.10
CA MET A 193 -3.94 14.58 -41.29
C MET A 193 -5.05 14.76 -42.33
N ALA A 194 -6.30 14.98 -41.93
CA ALA A 194 -7.39 15.32 -42.85
C ALA A 194 -7.16 16.68 -43.53
N GLU A 195 -6.69 17.68 -42.79
CA GLU A 195 -6.23 18.96 -43.35
C GLU A 195 -5.04 18.77 -44.31
N ARG A 196 -4.01 18.02 -43.90
CA ARG A 196 -2.83 17.78 -44.76
C ARG A 196 -3.22 17.04 -46.04
N ARG A 197 -4.11 16.05 -45.95
CA ARG A 197 -4.64 15.30 -47.09
C ARG A 197 -5.44 16.20 -48.03
N THR A 198 -6.37 17.01 -47.51
CA THR A 198 -7.17 17.91 -48.36
C THR A 198 -6.34 19.02 -49.00
N LYS A 199 -5.32 19.54 -48.30
CA LYS A 199 -4.32 20.47 -48.87
C LYS A 199 -3.51 19.80 -49.99
N LEU A 200 -3.05 18.57 -49.80
CA LEU A 200 -2.31 17.81 -50.81
C LEU A 200 -3.17 17.44 -52.03
N THR A 201 -4.43 17.00 -51.82
CA THR A 201 -5.36 16.70 -52.92
C THR A 201 -5.61 17.93 -53.78
N ARG A 202 -5.87 19.10 -53.18
CA ARG A 202 -6.03 20.35 -53.93
C ARG A 202 -4.77 20.72 -54.71
N ALA A 203 -3.58 20.61 -54.10
CA ALA A 203 -2.32 20.89 -54.78
C ALA A 203 -2.06 19.93 -55.97
N MET A 204 -2.54 18.69 -55.91
CA MET A 204 -2.52 17.76 -57.05
C MET A 204 -3.58 18.11 -58.11
N GLU A 205 -4.79 18.49 -57.70
CA GLU A 205 -5.86 18.96 -58.61
C GLU A 205 -5.43 20.24 -59.37
N ASP A 206 -4.79 21.20 -58.69
CA ASP A 206 -4.24 22.42 -59.25
C ASP A 206 -3.06 22.13 -60.21
N LEU A 207 -2.16 21.21 -59.83
CA LEU A 207 -1.05 20.78 -60.68
C LEU A 207 -1.53 20.03 -61.93
N GLU A 208 -2.54 19.17 -61.81
CA GLU A 208 -3.18 18.52 -62.95
C GLU A 208 -3.92 19.53 -63.83
N ALA A 209 -4.66 20.48 -63.25
CA ALA A 209 -5.39 21.49 -64.00
C ALA A 209 -4.44 22.40 -64.80
N THR A 210 -3.36 22.88 -64.17
CA THR A 210 -2.32 23.68 -64.83
C THR A 210 -1.58 22.88 -65.91
N SER A 211 -1.13 21.66 -65.60
CA SER A 211 -0.47 20.77 -66.57
C SER A 211 -1.34 20.46 -67.79
N ARG A 212 -2.63 20.14 -67.58
CA ARG A 212 -3.62 19.93 -68.66
C ARG A 212 -3.86 21.21 -69.47
N ALA A 213 -3.92 22.37 -68.83
CA ALA A 213 -4.10 23.66 -69.51
C ALA A 213 -2.88 24.03 -70.37
N GLU A 214 -1.65 23.87 -69.85
CA GLU A 214 -0.44 24.06 -70.64
C GLU A 214 -0.33 23.06 -71.79
N ALA A 215 -0.68 21.78 -71.57
CA ALA A 215 -0.67 20.77 -72.61
C ALA A 215 -1.67 21.10 -73.73
N ALA A 216 -2.90 21.52 -73.37
CA ALA A 216 -3.90 21.98 -74.34
C ALA A 216 -3.43 23.23 -75.11
N GLN A 217 -2.78 24.19 -74.44
CA GLN A 217 -2.22 25.37 -75.08
C GLN A 217 -1.05 25.02 -76.03
N ARG A 218 -0.13 24.14 -75.63
CA ARG A 218 0.95 23.64 -76.51
C ARG A 218 0.42 22.90 -77.73
N ILE A 219 -0.61 22.07 -77.56
CA ILE A 219 -1.30 21.38 -78.67
C ILE A 219 -1.95 22.41 -79.61
N LYS A 220 -2.62 23.42 -79.06
CA LYS A 220 -3.24 24.48 -79.85
C LYS A 220 -2.20 25.28 -80.64
N ASP A 221 -1.15 25.78 -80.00
CA ASP A 221 -0.11 26.59 -80.66
C ASP A 221 0.63 25.79 -81.74
N ALA A 222 0.92 24.51 -81.50
CA ALA A 222 1.46 23.61 -82.52
C ALA A 222 0.49 23.35 -83.68
N THR A 223 -0.82 23.28 -83.41
CA THR A 223 -1.87 23.12 -84.43
C THR A 223 -2.03 24.39 -85.27
N ASP A 224 -2.05 25.57 -84.63
CA ASP A 224 -2.13 26.87 -85.30
C ASP A 224 -0.89 27.11 -86.18
N GLU A 225 0.31 26.76 -85.71
CA GLU A 225 1.53 26.85 -86.51
C GLU A 225 1.58 25.81 -87.65
N ALA A 226 1.15 24.57 -87.41
CA ALA A 226 1.00 23.58 -88.49
C ALA A 226 0.01 24.06 -89.57
N ASN A 227 -1.11 24.66 -89.17
CA ASN A 227 -2.08 25.25 -90.09
C ASN A 227 -1.48 26.43 -90.89
N ARG A 228 -0.67 27.29 -90.26
CA ARG A 228 0.07 28.36 -90.96
C ARG A 228 1.07 27.81 -91.96
N LEU A 229 1.86 26.80 -91.57
CA LEU A 229 2.84 26.14 -92.43
C LEU A 229 2.18 25.47 -93.64
N VAL A 230 1.08 24.71 -93.43
CA VAL A 230 0.28 24.12 -94.52
C VAL A 230 -0.31 25.19 -95.43
N THR A 231 -0.85 26.27 -94.87
CA THR A 231 -1.41 27.40 -95.66
C THR A 231 -0.33 28.10 -96.49
N SER A 232 0.84 28.35 -95.91
CA SER A 232 1.99 28.97 -96.58
C SER A 232 2.58 28.06 -97.66
N ALA A 233 2.67 26.75 -97.40
CA ALA A 233 3.09 25.75 -98.37
C ALA A 233 2.11 25.66 -99.54
N ASN A 234 0.80 25.64 -99.28
CA ASN A 234 -0.24 25.66 -100.32
C ASN A 234 -0.17 26.94 -101.15
N GLN A 235 -0.14 28.12 -100.54
CA GLN A 235 0.04 29.39 -101.27
C GLN A 235 1.33 29.41 -102.11
N SER A 236 2.41 28.80 -101.62
CA SER A 236 3.68 28.67 -102.35
C SER A 236 3.61 27.66 -103.50
N ALA A 237 2.83 26.59 -103.35
CA ALA A 237 2.53 25.65 -104.41
C ALA A 237 1.62 26.29 -105.47
N ASP A 238 0.57 27.00 -105.07
CA ASP A 238 -0.34 27.74 -105.96
C ASP A 238 0.41 28.80 -106.78
N ARG A 239 1.32 29.56 -106.16
CA ARG A 239 2.22 30.51 -106.87
C ARG A 239 3.11 29.79 -107.89
N LYS A 240 3.69 28.65 -107.52
CA LYS A 240 4.50 27.83 -108.46
C LYS A 240 3.67 27.26 -109.60
N ILE A 241 2.43 26.82 -109.33
CA ILE A 241 1.48 26.32 -110.34
C ILE A 241 1.02 27.45 -111.26
N ALA A 242 0.77 28.65 -110.73
CA ALA A 242 0.41 29.83 -111.52
C ALA A 242 1.57 30.23 -112.44
N HIS A 243 2.79 30.39 -111.91
CA HIS A 243 3.99 30.67 -112.70
C HIS A 243 4.29 29.56 -113.72
N ALA A 244 4.05 28.29 -113.40
CA ALA A 244 4.22 27.19 -114.34
C ALA A 244 3.16 27.21 -115.47
N LYS A 245 1.92 27.65 -115.18
CA LYS A 245 0.87 27.88 -116.20
C LYS A 245 1.19 29.08 -117.07
N GLU A 246 1.70 30.17 -116.48
CA GLU A 246 2.13 31.37 -117.19
C GLU A 246 3.28 31.04 -118.14
N LEU A 247 4.35 30.40 -117.66
CA LEU A 247 5.46 29.91 -118.49
C LEU A 247 5.00 28.89 -119.55
N ALA A 248 3.99 28.07 -119.26
CA ALA A 248 3.43 27.15 -120.25
C ALA A 248 2.64 27.88 -121.36
N GLU A 249 1.90 28.95 -121.04
CA GLU A 249 1.27 29.80 -122.04
C GLU A 249 2.30 30.67 -122.79
N GLU A 250 3.35 31.18 -122.15
CA GLU A 250 4.48 31.81 -122.84
C GLU A 250 5.12 30.84 -123.85
N MET A 251 5.42 29.60 -123.43
CA MET A 251 5.96 28.56 -124.30
C MET A 251 4.99 28.14 -125.39
N ARG A 252 3.67 28.21 -125.15
CA ARG A 252 2.62 27.96 -126.15
C ARG A 252 2.49 29.11 -127.15
N VAL A 253 2.61 30.36 -126.72
CA VAL A 253 2.66 31.56 -127.58
C VAL A 253 3.96 31.59 -128.39
N LEU A 254 5.10 31.26 -127.78
CA LEU A 254 6.38 31.08 -128.48
C LEU A 254 6.30 29.94 -129.50
N ARG A 255 5.75 28.77 -129.13
CA ARG A 255 5.50 27.67 -130.08
C ARG A 255 4.54 28.09 -131.20
N GLY A 256 3.50 28.87 -130.90
CA GLY A 256 2.60 29.45 -131.90
C GLY A 256 3.32 30.40 -132.86
N ARG A 257 4.20 31.27 -132.34
CA ARG A 257 5.04 32.18 -133.11
C ARG A 257 6.06 31.43 -133.97
N VAL A 258 6.71 30.40 -133.43
CA VAL A 258 7.64 29.53 -134.17
C VAL A 258 6.91 28.70 -135.23
N LEU A 259 5.70 28.20 -134.96
CA LEU A 259 4.87 27.54 -135.98
C LEU A 259 4.41 28.52 -137.06
N ALA A 260 4.09 29.77 -136.72
CA ALA A 260 3.78 30.81 -137.70
C ALA A 260 5.03 31.21 -138.53
N GLN A 261 6.22 31.26 -137.91
CA GLN A 261 7.48 31.46 -138.63
C GLN A 261 7.82 30.27 -139.54
N LEU A 262 7.61 29.03 -139.10
CA LEU A 262 7.80 27.83 -139.91
C LEU A 262 6.76 27.72 -141.03
N LEU A 263 5.53 28.20 -140.84
CA LEU A 263 4.54 28.35 -141.92
C LEU A 263 4.90 29.48 -142.89
N GLY A 264 5.47 30.59 -142.41
CA GLY A 264 6.03 31.64 -143.26
C GLY A 264 7.21 31.15 -144.10
N ILE A 265 8.16 30.44 -143.48
CA ILE A 265 9.28 29.77 -144.15
C ILE A 265 8.77 28.68 -145.10
N ARG A 266 7.69 27.95 -144.76
CA ARG A 266 7.05 27.02 -145.69
C ARG A 266 6.42 27.73 -146.89
N GLY A 267 5.75 28.86 -146.71
CA GLY A 267 5.24 29.69 -147.81
C GLY A 267 6.37 30.25 -148.68
N GLN A 268 7.53 30.56 -148.09
CA GLN A 268 8.74 30.91 -148.83
C GLN A 268 9.31 29.69 -149.59
N LEU A 269 9.28 28.49 -149.00
CA LEU A 269 9.67 27.24 -149.66
C LEU A 269 8.70 26.80 -150.77
N ASP A 270 7.40 27.06 -150.64
CA ASP A 270 6.41 26.83 -151.71
C ASP A 270 6.62 27.77 -152.92
N SER A 271 7.42 28.85 -152.77
CA SER A 271 7.88 29.70 -153.89
C SER A 271 9.17 29.21 -154.57
N VAL A 272 9.90 28.27 -153.96
CA VAL A 272 11.19 27.77 -154.47
C VAL A 272 11.11 27.03 -155.83
N PRO A 273 10.02 26.33 -156.21
CA PRO A 273 9.87 25.80 -157.57
C PRO A 273 9.97 26.86 -158.68
N ALA A 274 9.64 28.12 -158.38
CA ALA A 274 9.75 29.23 -159.33
C ALA A 274 11.15 29.88 -159.37
N MET A 275 12.01 29.65 -158.36
CA MET A 275 13.35 30.25 -158.27
C MET A 275 14.51 29.24 -158.25
N LEU A 276 14.27 27.95 -158.53
CA LEU A 276 15.33 26.97 -158.85
C LEU A 276 15.49 26.70 -160.35
N ALA A 277 14.74 27.40 -161.21
CA ALA A 277 15.00 27.46 -162.66
C ALA A 277 16.16 28.43 -163.01
N ALA A 278 16.66 29.20 -162.05
CA ALA A 278 17.76 30.14 -162.22
C ALA A 278 18.96 29.74 -161.33
N VAL A 279 20.13 29.62 -161.95
CA VAL A 279 21.44 29.42 -161.29
C VAL A 279 21.56 28.15 -160.42
N ASN A 280 21.43 26.99 -161.07
CA ASN A 280 22.07 25.76 -160.59
C ASN A 280 23.48 25.66 -161.22
N ARG A 281 24.55 25.90 -160.44
CA ARG A 281 25.94 25.45 -160.67
C ARG A 281 26.88 25.78 -159.49
N GLU A 282 27.96 25.00 -159.40
CA GLU A 282 29.02 24.96 -158.35
C GLU A 282 28.56 24.26 -157.05
N SER A 283 28.63 22.92 -156.98
CA SER A 283 29.82 22.04 -156.83
C SER A 283 30.29 21.96 -155.36
N GLU A 284 29.78 21.03 -154.55
CA GLU A 284 30.20 19.61 -154.44
C GLU A 284 31.62 19.39 -153.86
N LEU A 285 31.72 18.60 -152.77
CA LEU A 285 32.48 17.32 -152.70
C LEU A 285 32.61 16.78 -151.26
N LEU A 286 32.14 15.53 -151.03
CA LEU A 286 32.62 14.54 -150.03
C LEU A 286 32.50 14.86 -148.50
N ASP A 287 32.38 13.90 -147.57
CA ASP A 287 31.91 12.50 -147.54
C ASP A 287 31.75 12.08 -146.04
N GLY A 288 31.23 10.88 -145.74
CA GLY A 288 31.56 10.17 -144.49
C GLY A 288 30.47 10.07 -143.39
N THR A 289 29.88 8.89 -143.29
CA THR A 289 29.20 8.35 -142.08
C THR A 289 30.12 7.30 -141.40
N PRO A 290 29.82 6.71 -140.22
CA PRO A 290 29.14 7.20 -139.00
C PRO A 290 29.83 6.77 -137.67
N GLU A 291 29.23 7.11 -136.51
CA GLU A 291 29.26 6.34 -135.24
C GLU A 291 30.61 6.27 -134.44
N PRO A 292 30.75 5.58 -133.26
CA PRO A 292 30.48 6.22 -131.96
C PRO A 292 31.51 5.92 -130.83
N ARG A 293 31.22 6.35 -129.58
CA ARG A 293 31.45 5.68 -128.26
C ARG A 293 31.95 6.57 -127.10
N SER A 294 31.83 6.01 -125.90
CA SER A 294 31.88 6.56 -124.54
C SER A 294 33.26 6.53 -123.85
N LEU A 295 33.30 7.15 -122.64
CA LEU A 295 34.13 6.92 -121.43
C LEU A 295 34.90 8.19 -120.98
N SER A 296 35.26 8.49 -119.72
CA SER A 296 34.84 8.12 -118.35
C SER A 296 36.04 8.32 -117.39
N SER A 297 36.05 9.40 -116.58
CA SER A 297 36.75 9.50 -115.27
C SER A 297 36.51 10.90 -114.65
N LYS A 298 36.31 11.16 -113.35
CA LYS A 298 36.24 10.40 -112.07
C LYS A 298 37.53 10.16 -111.27
N GLN A 299 37.86 11.09 -110.35
CA GLN A 299 38.48 10.89 -109.00
C GLN A 299 38.69 12.26 -108.31
N SER A 300 38.93 12.44 -107.00
CA SER A 300 38.87 11.64 -105.74
C SER A 300 38.65 12.66 -104.57
N GLY A 301 38.19 12.39 -103.34
CA GLY A 301 38.57 11.37 -102.34
C GLY A 301 39.08 12.10 -101.05
N ASN A 302 39.15 11.55 -99.83
CA ASN A 302 38.74 10.24 -99.27
C ASN A 302 38.82 10.21 -97.71
N THR A 303 38.48 9.06 -97.07
CA THR A 303 38.90 8.53 -95.72
C THR A 303 38.33 9.13 -94.40
N ARG A 304 38.01 8.36 -93.33
CA ARG A 304 37.79 6.88 -93.21
C ARG A 304 36.77 6.39 -92.11
N GLN A 305 37.18 5.56 -91.13
CA GLN A 305 36.41 4.55 -90.33
C GLN A 305 37.14 4.26 -88.97
N LYS A 306 36.65 3.53 -87.94
CA LYS A 306 35.48 2.62 -87.72
C LYS A 306 34.78 2.97 -86.34
N ALA A 307 34.20 2.15 -85.42
CA ALA A 307 34.07 0.71 -85.10
C ALA A 307 32.77 0.42 -84.25
N ILE A 308 32.50 -0.85 -83.83
CA ILE A 308 31.42 -1.31 -82.89
C ILE A 308 31.91 -2.58 -82.14
N PRO A 309 31.50 -2.89 -80.88
CA PRO A 309 30.39 -3.85 -80.60
C PRO A 309 29.56 -3.57 -79.30
N GLU A 310 28.69 -4.50 -78.87
CA GLU A 310 27.65 -4.35 -77.83
C GLU A 310 27.95 -5.05 -76.47
N MET A 311 27.41 -4.53 -75.33
CA MET A 311 26.33 -5.16 -74.50
C MET A 311 26.27 -4.76 -73.00
N LYS A 312 25.03 -4.59 -72.51
CA LYS A 312 24.46 -4.83 -71.16
C LYS A 312 24.85 -4.03 -69.88
N ASN A 313 23.79 -3.42 -69.33
CA ASN A 313 23.28 -3.38 -67.94
C ASN A 313 23.98 -2.64 -66.76
N ASP A 314 23.08 -2.01 -65.99
CA ASP A 314 23.01 -1.77 -64.54
C ASP A 314 23.92 -0.76 -63.80
N GLN A 315 23.28 0.38 -63.48
CA GLN A 315 23.20 1.05 -62.15
C GLN A 315 24.38 1.90 -61.61
N GLU A 316 24.07 2.55 -60.47
CA GLU A 316 24.85 3.50 -59.64
C GLU A 316 25.13 4.87 -60.31
N GLU A 317 24.63 6.03 -59.86
CA GLU A 317 24.29 6.59 -58.52
C GLU A 317 25.49 7.07 -57.69
N ILE A 318 25.70 8.40 -57.70
CA ILE A 318 26.80 9.18 -57.09
C ILE A 318 26.24 10.60 -56.86
N VAL A 319 26.37 11.29 -55.71
CA VAL A 319 26.81 10.93 -54.34
C VAL A 319 26.42 12.10 -53.36
N ASP A 320 26.89 12.08 -52.10
CA ASP A 320 26.83 13.14 -51.06
C ASP A 320 25.47 13.40 -50.35
N ASP A 321 25.38 13.64 -49.02
CA ASP A 321 26.33 13.50 -47.88
C ASP A 321 25.52 13.45 -46.54
N GLU A 322 26.23 13.41 -45.41
CA GLU A 322 25.85 13.65 -44.00
C GLU A 322 25.31 12.49 -43.12
N ARG A 323 26.16 12.12 -42.12
CA ARG A 323 25.95 12.05 -40.64
C ARG A 323 24.56 11.61 -40.10
N GLU A 324 24.43 10.83 -39.02
CA GLU A 324 25.05 10.99 -37.69
C GLU A 324 24.92 9.70 -36.83
N ASN A 325 25.38 9.73 -35.56
CA ASN A 325 25.41 8.58 -34.62
C ASN A 325 24.04 8.15 -34.07
N ALA A 326 23.91 6.86 -33.72
CA ALA A 326 23.09 6.42 -32.59
C ALA A 326 23.58 5.06 -32.02
N GLU A 327 24.11 5.06 -30.80
CA GLU A 327 24.13 3.86 -29.95
C GLU A 327 22.74 3.68 -29.34
N ILE A 328 22.13 2.49 -29.41
CA ILE A 328 21.01 2.11 -28.54
C ILE A 328 21.25 0.70 -28.01
N SER A 329 21.16 0.56 -26.68
CA SER A 329 21.25 -0.70 -25.95
C SER A 329 19.86 -1.23 -25.61
N SER A 330 19.63 -2.53 -25.83
CA SER A 330 18.56 -3.37 -25.22
C SER A 330 18.89 -4.84 -25.43
#